data_AF-A0A944KT32-F1
#
_entry.id   AF-A0A944KT32-F1
#
_cell.length_a   1.000
_cell.length_b   1.000
_cell.length_c   1.000
_cell.angle_alpha   90.00
_cell.angle_beta   90.00
_cell.angle_gamma   90.00
#
_symmetry.space_group_name_H-M   'P 1'
#
loop_
_entity.id
_entity.type
_entity.pdbx_description
1 polymer ?
#
loop_
_entity_poly.entity_id
_entity_poly.type
_entity_poly.pdbx_seq_one_letter_code
_entity_poly.pdbx_strand_id
1 'polypeptide(L)'
;MTAVTGAGAGTGAKGTRYDRRMFALMNRPEGAALHATASRRRIVVGAHVLLTVASVAAWNLVVFGERQVWALVVTLALLLPWCFATGVINSATRGLLELRGRVLDERQLAERDRARARAHRLTSGLLLAAALGVGAAGWLGDVRVEGLIAPVLIAVLVAHWLMPLWVAGLMVRDDPADTSVDD
;
A
#
# COMPACT_ATOMS: atom_id res chain seq x y z
N MET A 1 43.03 20.35 -39.14
CA MET A 1 43.29 19.62 -37.88
C MET A 1 42.41 20.24 -36.82
N THR A 2 41.18 19.72 -36.63
CA THR A 2 40.79 18.70 -35.62
C THR A 2 40.73 19.29 -34.20
N ALA A 3 39.66 19.23 -33.43
CA ALA A 3 38.42 18.45 -33.53
C ALA A 3 37.27 19.13 -32.78
N VAL A 4 36.07 18.98 -33.34
CA VAL A 4 34.79 19.09 -32.64
C VAL A 4 34.65 17.84 -31.76
N THR A 5 34.49 18.01 -30.45
CA THR A 5 34.07 16.93 -29.54
C THR A 5 32.66 17.21 -29.03
N GLY A 6 31.69 16.58 -29.68
CA GLY A 6 30.39 16.28 -29.07
C GLY A 6 30.49 14.99 -28.25
N ALA A 7 29.95 15.01 -27.04
CA ALA A 7 29.52 13.84 -26.26
C ALA A 7 28.94 14.37 -24.93
N GLY A 8 27.73 14.07 -24.48
CA GLY A 8 26.64 13.31 -25.06
C GLY A 8 25.38 13.79 -24.35
N ALA A 9 24.35 14.09 -25.12
CA ALA A 9 23.00 14.27 -24.59
C ALA A 9 22.56 12.93 -23.98
N GLY A 10 22.79 12.76 -22.68
CA GLY A 10 22.15 11.73 -21.90
C GLY A 10 20.65 12.00 -21.90
N THR A 11 19.93 11.30 -22.77
CA THR A 11 18.47 11.20 -22.80
C THR A 11 17.96 10.56 -21.50
N GLY A 12 18.04 11.29 -20.40
CA GLY A 12 17.27 11.03 -19.21
C GLY A 12 15.80 11.26 -19.56
N ALA A 13 15.00 10.19 -19.49
CA ALA A 13 13.59 10.20 -19.83
C ALA A 13 12.90 11.48 -19.31
N LYS A 14 12.41 12.32 -20.22
CA LYS A 14 11.75 13.60 -19.91
C LYS A 14 10.47 13.32 -19.13
N GLY A 15 10.59 13.20 -17.80
CA GLY A 15 9.46 13.26 -16.89
C GLY A 15 8.71 14.57 -17.14
N THR A 16 7.39 14.47 -17.22
CA THR A 16 6.50 15.62 -17.35
C THR A 16 6.69 16.56 -16.14
N ARG A 17 6.22 17.82 -16.23
CA ARG A 17 6.24 18.74 -15.08
C ARG A 17 5.51 18.16 -13.85
N TYR A 18 4.50 17.32 -14.09
CA TYR A 18 3.81 16.53 -13.07
C TYR A 18 4.74 15.50 -12.44
N ASP A 19 5.47 14.71 -13.23
CA ASP A 19 6.41 13.69 -12.74
C ASP A 19 7.50 14.32 -11.84
N ARG A 20 8.05 15.47 -12.25
CA ARG A 20 9.03 16.21 -11.44
C ARG A 20 8.45 16.76 -10.14
N ARG A 21 7.23 17.29 -10.17
CA ARG A 21 6.56 17.82 -8.98
C ARG A 21 6.19 16.70 -8.00
N MET A 22 5.76 15.55 -8.52
CA MET A 22 5.47 14.35 -7.74
C MET A 22 6.74 13.81 -7.07
N PHE A 23 7.83 13.70 -7.83
CA PHE A 23 9.14 13.28 -7.30
C PHE A 23 9.66 14.22 -6.21
N ALA A 24 9.52 15.54 -6.41
CA ALA A 24 9.90 16.54 -5.41
C ALA A 24 9.02 16.49 -4.15
N LEU A 25 7.72 16.18 -4.28
CA LEU A 25 6.82 16.02 -3.14
C LEU A 25 7.15 14.74 -2.33
N MET A 26 7.45 13.64 -3.02
CA MET A 26 7.78 12.34 -2.39
C MET A 26 9.15 12.34 -1.69
N ASN A 27 10.10 13.17 -2.14
CA ASN A 27 11.42 13.32 -1.50
C ASN A 27 11.46 14.45 -0.45
N ARG A 28 10.32 14.98 0.00
CA ARG A 28 10.35 15.98 1.07
C ARG A 28 10.79 15.35 2.40
N PRO A 29 11.78 15.94 3.08
CA PRO A 29 12.31 15.42 4.35
C PRO A 29 11.26 15.47 5.47
N GLU A 30 10.26 16.34 5.37
CA GLU A 30 9.18 16.54 6.34
C GLU A 30 8.37 15.24 6.60
N GLY A 31 8.16 14.41 5.56
CA GLY A 31 7.47 13.13 5.68
C GLY A 31 8.37 11.97 6.10
N ALA A 32 9.69 12.12 5.94
CA ALA A 32 10.67 11.06 6.18
C ALA A 32 10.66 10.59 7.63
N ALA A 33 10.48 11.50 8.60
CA ALA A 33 10.44 11.16 10.02
C ALA A 33 9.35 10.13 10.38
N LEU A 34 8.25 10.08 9.62
CA LEU A 34 7.15 9.14 9.85
C LEU A 34 7.45 7.71 9.37
N HIS A 35 8.43 7.54 8.49
CA HIS A 35 8.80 6.25 7.91
C HIS A 35 10.30 5.95 7.92
N ALA A 36 11.08 6.76 8.65
CA ALA A 36 12.54 6.69 8.71
C ALA A 36 13.06 5.33 9.21
N THR A 37 12.31 4.67 10.10
CA THR A 37 12.69 3.37 10.67
C THR A 37 11.71 2.27 10.29
N ALA A 38 12.22 1.03 10.23
CA ALA A 38 11.42 -0.16 9.96
C ALA A 38 10.25 -0.31 10.95
N SER A 39 10.47 0.01 12.23
CA SER A 39 9.41 -0.04 13.24
C SER A 39 8.29 0.96 12.96
N ARG A 40 8.62 2.21 12.59
CA ARG A 40 7.61 3.22 12.25
C ARG A 40 6.83 2.82 11.00
N ARG A 41 7.49 2.31 9.96
CA ARG A 41 6.81 1.78 8.76
C ARG A 41 5.86 0.63 9.09
N ARG A 42 6.29 -0.32 9.91
CA ARG A 42 5.44 -1.44 10.37
C ARG A 42 4.22 -0.96 11.14
N ILE A 43 4.39 0.04 12.02
CA ILE A 43 3.28 0.65 12.76
C ILE A 43 2.29 1.32 11.80
N VAL A 44 2.76 2.09 10.82
CA VAL A 44 1.89 2.74 9.83
C VAL A 44 1.14 1.72 8.99
N VAL A 45 1.82 0.67 8.50
CA VAL A 45 1.17 -0.42 7.76
C VAL A 45 0.14 -1.13 8.64
N GLY A 46 0.48 -1.45 9.88
CA GLY A 46 -0.45 -2.06 10.84
C GLY A 46 -1.67 -1.19 11.11
N ALA A 47 -1.47 0.11 11.32
CA ALA A 47 -2.55 1.07 11.48
C ALA A 47 -3.44 1.14 10.24
N HIS A 48 -2.86 1.14 9.04
CA HIS A 48 -3.61 1.12 7.79
C HIS A 48 -4.43 -0.16 7.62
N VAL A 49 -3.89 -1.32 8.00
CA VAL A 49 -4.62 -2.60 8.02
C VAL A 49 -5.81 -2.51 8.99
N LEU A 50 -5.61 -2.02 10.22
CA LEU A 50 -6.69 -1.86 11.21
C LEU A 50 -7.77 -0.88 10.74
N LEU A 51 -7.38 0.26 10.17
CA LEU A 51 -8.31 1.23 9.58
C LEU A 51 -9.10 0.61 8.44
N THR A 52 -8.47 -0.23 7.62
CA THR A 52 -9.15 -0.95 6.52
C THR A 52 -10.17 -1.93 7.06
N VAL A 53 -9.81 -2.74 8.06
CA VAL A 53 -10.73 -3.69 8.72
C VAL A 53 -11.92 -2.95 9.30
N ALA A 54 -11.69 -1.86 10.05
CA ALA A 54 -12.75 -1.05 10.64
C ALA A 54 -13.65 -0.41 9.58
N SER A 55 -13.07 0.13 8.49
CA SER A 55 -13.83 0.77 7.41
C SER A 55 -14.67 -0.24 6.64
N VAL A 56 -14.13 -1.44 6.34
CA VAL A 56 -14.87 -2.50 5.67
C VAL A 56 -15.98 -3.05 6.57
N ALA A 57 -15.73 -3.22 7.87
CA ALA A 57 -16.75 -3.64 8.82
C ALA A 57 -17.90 -2.62 8.91
N ALA A 58 -17.57 -1.34 9.06
CA ALA A 58 -18.56 -0.26 9.08
C ALA A 58 -19.35 -0.17 7.76
N TRP A 59 -18.66 -0.31 6.61
CA TRP A 59 -19.31 -0.35 5.30
C TRP A 59 -20.26 -1.55 5.15
N ASN A 60 -19.86 -2.74 5.61
CA ASN A 60 -20.72 -3.91 5.59
C ASN A 60 -21.98 -3.71 6.46
N LEU A 61 -21.89 -3.01 7.60
CA LEU A 61 -23.06 -2.64 8.40
C LEU A 61 -23.99 -1.67 7.66
N VAL A 62 -23.44 -0.76 6.85
CA VAL A 62 -24.24 0.15 6.01
C VAL A 62 -24.98 -0.62 4.91
N VAL A 63 -24.31 -1.56 4.24
CA VAL A 63 -24.84 -2.26 3.06
C VAL A 63 -25.75 -3.43 3.43
N PHE A 64 -25.35 -4.24 4.41
CA PHE A 64 -26.02 -5.50 4.77
C PHE A 64 -26.74 -5.44 6.11
N GLY A 65 -26.51 -4.41 6.91
CA GLY A 65 -27.23 -4.17 8.16
C GLY A 65 -28.48 -3.29 7.97
N GLU A 66 -29.16 -3.01 9.06
CA GLU A 66 -30.33 -2.13 9.11
C GLU A 66 -29.92 -0.65 8.94
N ARG A 67 -29.56 -0.23 7.71
CA ARG A 67 -29.26 1.17 7.29
C ARG A 67 -28.89 2.13 8.43
N GLN A 68 -27.77 1.82 9.07
CA GLN A 68 -27.31 2.52 10.26
C GLN A 68 -26.56 3.80 9.86
N VAL A 69 -27.23 4.95 9.94
CA VAL A 69 -26.64 6.25 9.58
C VAL A 69 -25.32 6.50 10.33
N TRP A 70 -25.21 6.05 11.58
CA TRP A 70 -23.98 6.15 12.37
C TRP A 70 -22.82 5.37 11.73
N ALA A 71 -23.07 4.20 11.12
CA ALA A 71 -22.04 3.40 10.47
C ALA A 71 -21.50 4.09 9.21
N LEU A 72 -22.35 4.85 8.50
CA LEU A 72 -21.91 5.69 7.38
C LEU A 72 -21.01 6.82 7.87
N VAL A 73 -21.39 7.51 8.95
CA VAL A 73 -20.57 8.57 9.57
C VAL A 73 -19.22 8.02 10.02
N VAL A 74 -19.19 6.85 10.66
CA VAL A 74 -17.95 6.17 11.05
C VAL A 74 -17.09 5.83 9.82
N THR A 75 -17.69 5.29 8.76
CA THR A 75 -16.97 4.98 7.51
C THR A 75 -16.31 6.24 6.93
N LEU A 76 -17.03 7.36 6.87
CA LEU A 76 -16.50 8.63 6.38
C LEU A 76 -15.41 9.19 7.30
N ALA A 77 -15.57 9.09 8.61
CA ALA A 77 -14.58 9.54 9.58
C ALA A 77 -13.27 8.75 9.50
N LEU A 78 -13.36 7.42 9.27
CA LEU A 78 -12.19 6.55 9.11
C LEU A 78 -11.45 6.79 7.78
N LEU A 79 -12.13 7.31 6.76
CA LEU A 79 -11.55 7.56 5.44
C LEU A 79 -10.40 8.58 5.50
N LEU A 80 -10.50 9.61 6.35
CA LEU A 80 -9.46 10.63 6.49
C LEU A 80 -8.11 10.07 7.00
N PRO A 81 -8.04 9.40 8.18
CA PRO A 81 -6.80 8.79 8.63
C PRO A 81 -6.35 7.65 7.71
N TRP A 82 -7.28 6.96 7.04
CA TRP A 82 -6.96 5.95 6.04
C TRP A 82 -6.21 6.54 4.84
N CYS A 83 -6.71 7.65 4.27
CA CYS A 83 -6.05 8.36 3.17
C CYS A 83 -4.67 8.88 3.57
N PHE A 84 -4.55 9.40 4.79
CA PHE A 84 -3.26 9.85 5.33
C PHE A 84 -2.26 8.69 5.43
N ALA A 85 -2.66 7.55 6.02
CA ALA A 85 -1.80 6.38 6.14
C ALA A 85 -1.36 5.83 4.77
N THR A 86 -2.26 5.81 3.79
CA THR A 86 -1.95 5.45 2.39
C THR A 86 -0.87 6.38 1.81
N GLY A 87 -1.00 7.69 2.00
CA GLY A 87 0.02 8.67 1.57
C GLY A 87 1.38 8.47 2.24
N VAL A 88 1.40 8.13 3.54
CA VAL A 88 2.65 7.83 4.26
C VAL A 88 3.30 6.55 3.71
N ILE A 89 2.55 5.50 3.40
CA ILE A 89 3.11 4.26 2.84
C ILE A 89 3.59 4.49 1.40
N ASN A 90 2.86 5.27 0.60
CA ASN A 90 3.28 5.65 -0.75
C ASN A 90 4.56 6.50 -0.74
N SER A 91 4.69 7.45 0.17
CA SER A 91 5.93 8.22 0.32
C SER A 91 7.10 7.36 0.80
N ALA A 92 6.87 6.44 1.76
CA ALA A 92 7.90 5.50 2.23
C ALA A 92 8.42 4.57 1.12
N THR A 93 7.56 4.22 0.17
CA THR A 93 7.93 3.42 -1.01
C THR A 93 8.44 4.28 -2.17
N ARG A 94 8.66 5.60 -1.95
CA ARG A 94 9.07 6.60 -2.95
C ARG A 94 8.19 6.58 -4.21
N GLY A 95 6.91 6.27 -4.05
CA GLY A 95 5.97 6.15 -5.15
C GLY A 95 6.25 4.98 -6.10
N LEU A 96 6.94 3.92 -5.68
CA LEU A 96 7.29 2.77 -6.53
C LEU A 96 6.07 2.10 -7.19
N LEU A 97 4.87 2.27 -6.62
CA LEU A 97 3.60 1.84 -7.20
C LEU A 97 2.88 2.92 -8.03
N GLU A 98 3.18 4.21 -7.81
CA GLU A 98 2.55 5.35 -8.50
C GLU A 98 3.37 5.85 -9.70
N LEU A 99 4.70 5.69 -9.67
CA LEU A 99 5.61 6.10 -10.72
C LEU A 99 5.54 5.13 -11.91
N ARG A 100 5.43 5.70 -13.11
CA ARG A 100 5.38 4.93 -14.37
C ARG A 100 6.68 4.13 -14.55
N GLY A 101 6.55 2.89 -15.04
CA GLY A 101 7.69 1.97 -15.25
C GLY A 101 8.86 2.53 -16.05
N ARG A 102 8.62 3.49 -16.95
CA ARG A 102 9.64 4.19 -17.74
C ARG A 102 10.58 5.12 -16.95
N VAL A 103 10.24 5.42 -15.69
CA VAL A 103 11.04 6.29 -14.79
C VAL A 103 11.75 5.44 -13.72
N LEU A 104 11.36 4.17 -13.57
CA LEU A 104 11.95 3.25 -12.60
C LEU A 104 13.19 2.59 -13.21
N ASP A 105 14.26 2.54 -12.43
CA ASP A 105 15.47 1.79 -12.78
C ASP A 105 15.20 0.27 -12.78
N GLU A 106 16.04 -0.52 -13.43
CA GLU A 106 15.89 -1.99 -13.52
C GLU A 106 15.80 -2.64 -12.13
N ARG A 107 16.56 -2.10 -11.17
CA ARG A 107 16.50 -2.54 -9.78
C ARG A 107 15.13 -2.29 -9.13
N GLN A 108 14.54 -1.11 -9.34
CA GLN A 108 13.24 -0.77 -8.76
C GLN A 108 12.10 -1.57 -9.41
N LEU A 109 12.20 -1.87 -10.70
CA LEU A 109 11.29 -2.78 -11.38
C LEU A 109 11.34 -4.20 -10.78
N ALA A 110 12.53 -4.74 -10.56
CA ALA A 110 12.70 -6.04 -9.93
C ALA A 110 12.16 -6.07 -8.48
N GLU A 111 12.35 -5.00 -7.71
CA GLU A 111 11.78 -4.87 -6.36
C GLU A 111 10.24 -4.84 -6.38
N ARG A 112 9.65 -4.11 -7.35
CA ARG A 112 8.21 -4.06 -7.56
C ARG A 112 7.63 -5.43 -7.90
N ASP A 113 8.29 -6.19 -8.77
CA ASP A 113 7.82 -7.51 -9.18
C ASP A 113 7.93 -8.53 -8.04
N ARG A 114 8.99 -8.45 -7.22
CA ARG A 114 9.09 -9.23 -5.98
C ARG A 114 7.95 -8.89 -5.00
N ALA A 115 7.61 -7.60 -4.87
CA ALA A 115 6.50 -7.17 -4.02
C ALA A 115 5.17 -7.72 -4.53
N ARG A 116 4.91 -7.64 -5.84
CA ARG A 116 3.70 -8.22 -6.47
C ARG A 116 3.63 -9.73 -6.32
N ALA A 117 4.73 -10.45 -6.53
CA ALA A 117 4.76 -11.89 -6.36
C ALA A 117 4.44 -12.32 -4.92
N ARG A 118 4.97 -11.59 -3.92
CA ARG A 118 4.63 -11.82 -2.51
C ARG A 118 3.17 -11.46 -2.20
N ALA A 119 2.69 -10.33 -2.71
CA ALA A 119 1.31 -9.92 -2.54
C ALA A 119 0.33 -10.94 -3.14
N HIS A 120 0.67 -11.52 -4.28
CA HIS A 120 -0.12 -12.59 -4.88
C HIS A 120 -0.16 -13.83 -3.98
N ARG A 121 0.99 -14.31 -3.48
CA ARG A 121 1.03 -15.45 -2.54
C ARG A 121 0.22 -15.21 -1.26
N LEU A 122 0.33 -14.02 -0.69
CA LEU A 122 -0.46 -13.63 0.50
C LEU A 122 -1.96 -13.55 0.18
N THR A 123 -2.33 -13.01 -0.98
CA THR A 123 -3.73 -13.02 -1.43
C THR A 123 -4.25 -14.44 -1.57
N SER A 124 -3.48 -15.36 -2.17
CA SER A 124 -3.90 -16.76 -2.32
C SER A 124 -4.10 -17.43 -0.96
N GLY A 125 -3.21 -17.16 0.00
CA GLY A 125 -3.38 -17.61 1.39
C GLY A 125 -4.63 -17.01 2.06
N LEU A 126 -4.89 -15.72 1.83
CA LEU A 126 -6.08 -15.03 2.34
C LEU A 126 -7.37 -15.61 1.74
N LEU A 127 -7.41 -15.90 0.45
CA LEU A 127 -8.54 -16.53 -0.22
C LEU A 127 -8.82 -17.92 0.36
N LEU A 128 -7.77 -18.72 0.57
CA LEU A 128 -7.90 -20.02 1.22
C LEU A 128 -8.43 -19.88 2.65
N ALA A 129 -7.87 -18.95 3.44
CA ALA A 129 -8.33 -18.69 4.80
C ALA A 129 -9.79 -18.23 4.85
N ALA A 130 -10.21 -17.38 3.91
CA ALA A 130 -11.60 -16.92 3.79
C ALA A 130 -12.54 -18.08 3.44
N ALA A 131 -12.16 -18.94 2.49
CA ALA A 131 -12.95 -20.12 2.12
C ALA A 131 -13.12 -21.09 3.31
N LEU A 132 -12.02 -21.40 4.00
CA LEU A 132 -12.04 -22.25 5.20
C LEU A 132 -12.85 -21.60 6.34
N GLY A 133 -12.70 -20.29 6.55
CA GLY A 133 -13.41 -19.55 7.59
C GLY A 133 -14.92 -19.53 7.37
N VAL A 134 -15.38 -19.27 6.14
CA VAL A 134 -16.80 -19.32 5.78
C VAL A 134 -17.36 -20.74 5.93
N GLY A 135 -16.62 -21.75 5.45
CA GLY A 135 -17.02 -23.15 5.61
C GLY A 135 -17.13 -23.58 7.08
N ALA A 136 -16.15 -23.21 7.91
CA ALA A 136 -16.16 -23.49 9.34
C ALA A 136 -17.30 -22.76 10.07
N ALA A 137 -17.59 -21.50 9.72
CA ALA A 137 -18.69 -20.75 10.31
C ALA A 137 -20.06 -21.40 10.01
N GLY A 138 -20.26 -21.89 8.79
CA GLY A 138 -21.47 -22.63 8.43
C GLY A 138 -21.57 -23.99 9.11
N TRP A 139 -20.46 -24.72 9.24
CA TRP A 139 -20.45 -26.08 9.79
C TRP A 139 -20.52 -26.12 11.32
N LEU A 140 -19.86 -25.18 12.01
CA LEU A 140 -19.73 -25.16 13.47
C LEU A 140 -20.63 -24.13 14.16
N GLY A 141 -20.97 -23.04 13.46
CA GLY A 141 -21.58 -21.85 14.08
C GLY A 141 -23.06 -21.65 13.79
N ASP A 142 -23.70 -22.55 13.05
CA ASP A 142 -25.08 -22.40 12.55
C ASP A 142 -25.31 -21.06 11.80
N VAL A 143 -24.24 -20.50 11.24
CA VAL A 143 -24.30 -19.25 10.48
C VAL A 143 -24.71 -19.54 9.04
N ARG A 144 -25.72 -18.83 8.54
CA ARG A 144 -26.12 -18.92 7.14
C ARG A 144 -25.00 -18.43 6.23
N VAL A 145 -24.38 -19.36 5.52
CA VAL A 145 -23.27 -19.10 4.60
C VAL A 145 -23.64 -18.05 3.57
N GLU A 146 -24.88 -18.05 3.06
CA GLU A 146 -25.34 -17.08 2.07
C GLU A 146 -25.23 -15.64 2.56
N GLY A 147 -25.46 -15.41 3.87
CA GLY A 147 -25.32 -14.10 4.49
C GLY A 147 -23.88 -13.62 4.64
N LEU A 148 -22.90 -14.53 4.57
CA LEU A 148 -21.47 -14.23 4.70
C LEU A 148 -20.77 -14.00 3.36
N ILE A 149 -21.29 -14.56 2.26
CA ILE A 149 -20.62 -14.52 0.96
C ILE A 149 -20.28 -13.08 0.55
N ALA A 150 -21.27 -12.19 0.48
CA ALA A 150 -21.04 -10.84 0.00
C ALA A 150 -20.12 -10.00 0.92
N PRO A 151 -20.32 -9.95 2.25
CA PRO A 151 -19.40 -9.26 3.16
C PRO A 151 -17.95 -9.76 3.10
N VAL A 152 -17.76 -11.09 3.02
CA VAL A 152 -16.42 -11.70 2.96
C VAL A 152 -15.76 -11.42 1.63
N LEU A 153 -16.49 -11.52 0.50
CA LEU A 153 -15.94 -11.19 -0.81
C LEU A 153 -15.49 -9.73 -0.90
N ILE A 154 -16.26 -8.79 -0.33
CA ILE A 154 -15.86 -7.37 -0.27
C ILE A 154 -14.59 -7.21 0.55
N ALA A 155 -14.52 -7.84 1.73
CA ALA A 155 -13.34 -7.76 2.58
C ALA A 155 -12.08 -8.31 1.89
N VAL A 156 -12.20 -9.47 1.24
CA VAL A 156 -11.10 -10.10 0.50
C VAL A 156 -10.71 -9.27 -0.72
N LEU A 157 -11.67 -8.70 -1.45
CA LEU A 157 -11.40 -7.83 -2.60
C LEU A 157 -10.60 -6.58 -2.19
N VAL A 158 -11.02 -5.91 -1.10
CA VAL A 158 -10.31 -4.74 -0.58
C VAL A 158 -8.91 -5.12 -0.12
N ALA A 159 -8.76 -6.21 0.62
CA ALA A 159 -7.47 -6.69 1.07
C ALA A 159 -6.55 -7.09 -0.11
N HIS A 160 -7.09 -7.75 -1.13
CA HIS A 160 -6.37 -8.07 -2.36
C HIS A 160 -5.85 -6.81 -3.05
N TRP A 161 -6.68 -5.78 -3.14
CA TRP A 161 -6.33 -4.52 -3.79
C TRP A 161 -5.20 -3.79 -3.05
N LEU A 162 -5.22 -3.82 -1.71
CA LEU A 162 -4.22 -3.14 -0.87
C LEU A 162 -2.97 -3.98 -0.58
N MET A 163 -3.01 -5.30 -0.84
CA MET A 163 -1.90 -6.21 -0.54
C MET A 163 -0.55 -5.76 -1.11
N PRO A 164 -0.44 -5.30 -2.37
CA PRO A 164 0.83 -4.82 -2.92
C PRO A 164 1.38 -3.62 -2.16
N LEU A 165 0.51 -2.72 -1.68
CA LEU A 165 0.88 -1.54 -0.92
C LEU A 165 1.45 -1.93 0.45
N TRP A 166 0.77 -2.83 1.18
CA TRP A 166 1.24 -3.31 2.48
C TRP A 166 2.56 -4.06 2.36
N VAL A 167 2.67 -4.96 1.38
CA VAL A 167 3.90 -5.71 1.13
C VAL A 167 5.05 -4.78 0.75
N ALA A 168 4.83 -3.81 -0.13
CA ALA A 168 5.85 -2.85 -0.51
C ALA A 168 6.31 -2.04 0.72
N GLY A 169 5.38 -1.49 1.51
CA GLY A 169 5.71 -0.72 2.71
C GLY A 169 6.52 -1.50 3.75
N LEU A 170 6.26 -2.80 3.91
CA LEU A 170 7.00 -3.69 4.80
C LEU A 170 8.37 -4.11 4.27
N MET A 171 8.56 -4.09 2.95
CA MET A 171 9.80 -4.50 2.29
C MET A 171 10.85 -3.38 2.17
N VAL A 172 10.46 -2.11 2.31
CA VAL A 172 11.38 -0.98 2.28
C VAL A 172 12.45 -1.17 3.35
N ARG A 173 13.72 -1.08 2.94
CA ARG A 173 14.88 -1.13 3.84
C ARG A 173 15.14 0.25 4.43
N ASP A 174 15.69 0.28 5.64
CA ASP A 174 16.15 1.53 6.25
C ASP A 174 17.30 2.11 5.42
N ASP A 175 17.30 3.43 5.24
CA ASP A 175 18.49 4.11 4.73
C ASP A 175 19.60 3.93 5.78
N PRO A 176 20.85 3.63 5.37
CA PRO A 176 21.95 3.46 6.32
C PRO A 176 22.05 4.73 7.17
N ALA A 177 22.15 4.56 8.49
CA ALA A 177 22.38 5.68 9.38
C ALA A 177 23.67 6.37 8.91
N ASP A 178 23.60 7.66 8.59
CA ASP A 178 24.76 8.50 8.33
C ASP A 178 25.65 8.41 9.58
N THR A 179 26.61 7.49 9.54
CA THR A 179 27.66 7.41 10.53
C THR A 179 28.59 8.54 10.15
N SER A 180 28.41 9.71 10.78
CA SER A 180 29.43 10.73 10.85
C SER A 180 30.63 10.09 11.54
N VAL A 181 31.52 9.51 10.73
CA VAL A 181 32.89 9.22 11.12
C VAL A 181 33.56 10.58 11.22
N ASP A 182 33.40 11.22 12.38
CA ASP A 182 34.27 12.31 12.80
C ASP A 182 35.56 11.65 13.34
N ASP A 183 36.64 11.81 12.57
CA ASP A 183 38.04 11.59 12.99
C ASP A 183 38.53 12.76 13.86
#